data_AF-A0A958C5H8-F1
#
_entry.id   AF-A0A958C5H8-F1
#
_cell.length_a   1.000
_cell.length_b   1.000
_cell.length_c   1.000
_cell.angle_alpha   90.00
_cell.angle_beta   90.00
_cell.angle_gamma   90.00
#
_symmetry.space_group_name_H-M   'P 1'
#
loop_
_entity.id
_entity.type
_entity.pdbx_description
1 polymer ?
#
loop_
_entity_poly.entity_id
_entity_poly.type
_entity_poly.pdbx_seq_one_letter_code
_entity_poly.pdbx_strand_id
1 'polypeptide(L)'
;MQTNDSYSTIVIETPANTSAPALQQMLRQQAGQRVILVLTSAQRRAQSGLSSRWRVETRDSGPSSELGLVHFQALRRQADQSGMEVAVVTRNSQLRQQAAEAGLPAFGSIEGAQSHNWTAGKSQLGAVPPPPPRSKHESAVDVRSGRLPSRFRRVRLADGDTKRLPAWLEAILLLVVLVLSIVAVTGLVAFIVPVATVTLVPAQEPRAETISVTARTDSEAPNYSDKTLPARRIGQRVEVEGTIPTTGSGTAPEGFAEGSVVFTNRNPVPQEIPPGTLVSTSTGSNVSFATQTPASVPGGRGAQVTVPIRAVEPGPAGNVRAFSINTVEGSLAVSLNVINPSATGGGTVKEVAVVEQADKEKLRAELEQQAKQKA
;
A
#
# COMPACT_ATOMS: atom_id res chain seq x y z
N MET A 1 30.17 -39.36 -28.38
CA MET A 1 30.32 -38.06 -27.69
C MET A 1 30.08 -36.96 -28.72
N GLN A 2 28.86 -36.45 -28.79
CA GLN A 2 28.57 -35.18 -29.48
C GLN A 2 28.16 -34.20 -28.39
N THR A 3 28.98 -33.18 -28.23
CA THR A 3 28.81 -32.07 -27.30
C THR A 3 27.53 -31.31 -27.69
N ASN A 4 26.55 -31.42 -26.80
CA ASN A 4 25.27 -30.73 -26.86
C ASN A 4 25.52 -29.29 -26.37
N ASP A 5 25.81 -28.36 -27.28
CA ASP A 5 25.90 -26.93 -26.97
C ASP A 5 24.52 -26.45 -26.51
N SER A 6 24.35 -26.49 -25.19
CA SER A 6 23.12 -26.11 -24.50
C SER A 6 23.13 -24.59 -24.38
N TYR A 7 22.68 -23.90 -25.43
CA TYR A 7 22.31 -22.48 -25.31
C TYR A 7 21.11 -22.40 -24.36
N SER A 8 21.32 -21.82 -23.18
CA SER A 8 20.26 -21.54 -22.21
C SER A 8 19.22 -20.59 -22.83
N THR A 9 18.02 -20.52 -22.29
CA THR A 9 16.93 -19.70 -22.85
C THR A 9 16.24 -18.98 -21.69
N ILE A 10 16.28 -17.65 -21.68
CA ILE A 10 15.83 -16.79 -20.57
C ILE A 10 14.49 -16.13 -20.92
N VAL A 11 13.69 -15.91 -19.87
CA VAL A 11 12.31 -15.39 -19.97
C VAL A 11 12.26 -14.03 -19.29
N ILE A 12 11.61 -13.07 -19.94
CA ILE A 12 11.43 -11.75 -19.35
C ILE A 12 9.98 -11.29 -19.44
N GLU A 13 9.39 -10.94 -18.30
CA GLU A 13 8.04 -10.38 -18.17
C GLU A 13 8.14 -8.85 -18.25
N THR A 14 7.33 -8.21 -19.11
CA THR A 14 7.25 -6.74 -19.15
C THR A 14 5.81 -6.26 -18.89
N PRO A 15 5.61 -5.33 -17.93
CA PRO A 15 4.28 -4.76 -17.66
C PRO A 15 3.82 -3.82 -18.79
N ALA A 16 2.52 -3.55 -18.84
CA ALA A 16 1.76 -3.00 -19.99
C ALA A 16 2.24 -1.66 -20.62
N ASN A 17 3.31 -1.02 -20.14
CA ASN A 17 3.80 0.29 -20.59
C ASN A 17 5.31 0.31 -20.91
N THR A 18 5.85 -0.76 -21.49
CA THR A 18 7.27 -0.78 -21.88
C THR A 18 7.49 -0.12 -23.25
N SER A 19 8.31 0.92 -23.28
CA SER A 19 8.67 1.68 -24.47
C SER A 19 9.71 0.95 -25.34
N ALA A 20 9.74 1.24 -26.66
CA ALA A 20 10.67 0.64 -27.62
C ALA A 20 12.16 0.57 -27.19
N PRO A 21 12.74 1.61 -26.53
CA PRO A 21 14.13 1.52 -26.05
C PRO A 21 14.31 0.55 -24.88
N ALA A 22 13.29 0.35 -24.03
CA ALA A 22 13.37 -0.60 -22.91
C ALA A 22 13.34 -2.05 -23.39
N LEU A 23 12.56 -2.36 -24.43
CA LEU A 23 12.62 -3.65 -25.13
C LEU A 23 13.99 -3.87 -25.81
N GLN A 24 14.58 -2.84 -26.42
CA GLN A 24 15.92 -2.92 -27.01
C GLN A 24 17.01 -3.26 -25.97
N GLN A 25 16.89 -2.74 -24.75
CA GLN A 25 17.85 -3.00 -23.68
C GLN A 25 17.72 -4.43 -23.14
N MET A 26 16.50 -4.94 -23.02
CA MET A 26 16.23 -6.30 -22.54
C MET A 26 16.71 -7.36 -23.54
N LEU A 27 16.54 -7.12 -24.83
CA LEU A 27 17.05 -8.01 -25.89
C LEU A 27 18.58 -7.98 -26.00
N ARG A 28 19.23 -6.83 -25.77
CA ARG A 28 20.70 -6.73 -25.76
C ARG A 28 21.37 -7.55 -24.65
N GLN A 29 20.69 -7.71 -23.51
CA GLN A 29 21.24 -8.46 -22.38
C GLN A 29 21.22 -9.98 -22.56
N GLN A 30 20.53 -10.50 -23.57
CA GLN A 30 20.30 -11.93 -23.77
C GLN A 30 21.02 -12.50 -25.01
N ALA A 31 22.09 -11.84 -25.46
CA ALA A 31 22.85 -12.22 -26.65
C ALA A 31 23.36 -13.66 -26.56
N GLY A 32 22.86 -14.52 -27.47
CA GLY A 32 23.26 -15.93 -27.60
C GLY A 32 22.14 -16.97 -27.52
N GLN A 33 20.86 -16.57 -27.43
CA GLN A 33 19.75 -17.51 -27.17
C GLN A 33 18.62 -17.40 -28.21
N ARG A 34 17.88 -18.48 -28.44
CA ARG A 34 16.73 -18.54 -29.38
C ARG A 34 15.49 -17.91 -28.75
N VAL A 35 14.78 -17.04 -29.47
CA VAL A 35 13.63 -16.27 -28.94
C VAL A 35 12.37 -16.53 -29.77
N ILE A 36 11.24 -16.85 -29.11
CA ILE A 36 9.93 -17.07 -29.77
C ILE A 36 8.96 -15.98 -29.34
N LEU A 37 8.42 -15.23 -30.31
CA LEU A 37 7.43 -14.17 -30.10
C LEU A 37 6.04 -14.62 -30.59
N VAL A 38 5.00 -14.40 -29.79
CA VAL A 38 3.61 -14.77 -30.10
C VAL A 38 2.69 -13.54 -30.06
N LEU A 39 1.81 -13.38 -31.03
CA LEU A 39 0.93 -12.21 -31.13
C LEU A 39 -0.51 -12.71 -31.12
N THR A 40 -1.18 -12.68 -29.96
CA THR A 40 -2.57 -13.10 -29.81
C THR A 40 -3.47 -11.89 -29.87
N SER A 41 -4.41 -11.87 -30.81
CA SER A 41 -5.48 -10.89 -30.81
C SER A 41 -6.69 -11.48 -30.07
N ALA A 42 -7.08 -10.82 -28.98
CA ALA A 42 -8.35 -10.95 -28.28
C ALA A 42 -8.55 -12.12 -27.28
N GLN A 43 -9.08 -11.72 -26.12
CA GLN A 43 -9.37 -12.45 -24.88
C GLN A 43 -10.39 -13.60 -25.03
N ARG A 44 -10.04 -14.81 -24.55
CA ARG A 44 -10.66 -15.48 -23.37
C ARG A 44 -10.29 -16.98 -23.29
N ARG A 45 -10.04 -17.41 -22.04
CA ARG A 45 -10.06 -18.78 -21.49
C ARG A 45 -9.28 -19.87 -22.25
N ALA A 46 -8.16 -20.28 -21.66
CA ALA A 46 -7.86 -21.71 -21.51
C ALA A 46 -6.91 -21.90 -20.31
N GLN A 47 -7.40 -22.65 -19.32
CA GLN A 47 -6.61 -23.22 -18.24
C GLN A 47 -5.69 -24.33 -18.77
N SER A 48 -4.56 -24.47 -18.07
CA SER A 48 -3.81 -25.71 -17.81
C SER A 48 -3.38 -26.59 -18.99
N GLY A 49 -2.06 -26.66 -19.19
CA GLY A 49 -1.40 -27.77 -19.88
C GLY A 49 -0.34 -27.32 -20.87
N LEU A 50 0.73 -26.66 -20.42
CA LEU A 50 1.90 -26.37 -21.27
C LEU A 50 3.17 -26.85 -20.57
N SER A 51 3.85 -27.78 -21.25
CA SER A 51 5.03 -28.49 -20.79
C SER A 51 6.28 -27.59 -20.73
N SER A 52 7.20 -27.95 -19.84
CA SER A 52 8.39 -27.23 -19.38
C SER A 52 9.54 -27.06 -20.39
N ARG A 53 9.26 -26.86 -21.68
CA ARG A 53 10.33 -26.78 -22.69
C ARG A 53 10.21 -25.66 -23.72
N TRP A 54 9.14 -24.87 -23.70
CA TRP A 54 8.93 -23.81 -24.68
C TRP A 54 8.16 -22.67 -24.01
N ARG A 55 8.58 -21.41 -24.23
CA ARG A 55 7.83 -20.25 -23.75
C ARG A 55 7.39 -19.38 -24.91
N VAL A 56 6.15 -18.91 -24.81
CA VAL A 56 5.30 -18.28 -25.83
C VAL A 56 4.98 -16.90 -25.27
N GLU A 57 5.42 -15.82 -25.89
CA GLU A 57 5.14 -14.47 -25.40
C GLU A 57 3.97 -13.87 -26.16
N THR A 58 2.84 -13.54 -25.55
CA THR A 58 1.66 -12.97 -26.22
C THR A 58 1.63 -11.44 -26.14
N ARG A 59 1.65 -10.72 -27.28
CA ARG A 59 1.33 -9.27 -27.30
C ARG A 59 -0.15 -9.04 -27.58
N ASP A 60 -0.89 -8.57 -26.56
CA ASP A 60 -2.21 -7.95 -26.73
C ASP A 60 -1.97 -6.44 -26.88
N SER A 61 -2.06 -5.94 -28.11
CA SER A 61 -2.03 -4.50 -28.41
C SER A 61 -3.33 -4.14 -29.09
N GLY A 62 -3.88 -2.97 -28.73
CA GLY A 62 -5.06 -2.37 -29.35
C GLY A 62 -5.01 -2.31 -30.88
N PRO A 63 -6.11 -1.87 -31.51
CA PRO A 63 -6.64 -2.38 -32.78
C PRO A 63 -5.56 -2.66 -33.84
N SER A 64 -5.17 -3.95 -33.90
CA SER A 64 -4.70 -4.82 -35.00
C SER A 64 -4.27 -4.29 -36.39
N SER A 65 -4.04 -3.00 -36.59
CA SER A 65 -3.89 -2.37 -37.90
C SER A 65 -2.60 -1.55 -38.09
N GLU A 66 -1.83 -1.28 -37.02
CA GLU A 66 -0.62 -0.44 -37.12
C GLU A 66 0.71 -1.15 -36.79
N LEU A 67 0.72 -2.49 -36.64
CA LEU A 67 1.97 -3.26 -36.70
C LEU A 67 2.41 -3.38 -38.16
N GLY A 68 2.86 -2.27 -38.75
CA GLY A 68 3.27 -2.20 -40.15
C GLY A 68 4.56 -2.97 -40.43
N LEU A 69 4.75 -3.38 -41.69
CA LEU A 69 5.92 -4.05 -42.27
C LEU A 69 7.28 -3.51 -41.75
N VAL A 70 7.36 -2.21 -41.54
CA VAL A 70 8.54 -1.49 -41.03
C VAL A 70 9.00 -2.02 -39.66
N HIS A 71 8.06 -2.38 -38.77
CA HIS A 71 8.38 -2.92 -37.46
C HIS A 71 8.97 -4.32 -37.54
N PHE A 72 8.45 -5.18 -38.44
CA PHE A 72 9.03 -6.50 -38.68
C PHE A 72 10.40 -6.40 -39.35
N GLN A 73 10.63 -5.44 -40.24
CA GLN A 73 11.95 -5.18 -40.83
C GLN A 73 12.96 -4.67 -39.80
N ALA A 74 12.54 -3.79 -38.89
CA ALA A 74 13.37 -3.34 -37.77
C ALA A 74 13.72 -4.49 -36.82
N LEU A 75 12.75 -5.35 -36.50
CA LEU A 75 12.97 -6.55 -35.70
C LEU A 75 13.93 -7.53 -36.37
N ARG A 76 13.79 -7.74 -37.69
CA ARG A 76 14.70 -8.59 -38.48
C ARG A 76 16.12 -8.03 -38.49
N ARG A 77 16.30 -6.73 -38.74
CA ARG A 77 17.62 -6.07 -38.71
C ARG A 77 18.28 -6.18 -37.34
N GLN A 78 17.49 -6.05 -36.27
CA GLN A 78 17.98 -6.21 -34.90
C GLN A 78 18.39 -7.65 -34.61
N ALA A 79 17.57 -8.63 -35.02
CA ALA A 79 17.88 -10.05 -34.89
C ALA A 79 19.17 -10.42 -35.64
N ASP A 80 19.37 -9.89 -36.86
CA ASP A 80 20.58 -10.10 -37.65
C ASP A 80 21.83 -9.45 -36.99
N GLN A 81 21.70 -8.24 -36.43
CA GLN A 81 22.81 -7.57 -35.74
C GLN A 81 23.21 -8.26 -34.42
N SER A 82 22.27 -8.97 -33.79
CA SER A 82 22.47 -9.63 -32.49
C SER A 82 22.72 -11.13 -32.62
N GLY A 83 22.68 -11.69 -33.84
CA GLY A 83 22.85 -13.12 -34.08
C GLY A 83 21.73 -13.98 -33.48
N MET A 84 20.56 -13.41 -33.21
CA MET A 84 19.44 -14.11 -32.57
C MET A 84 18.48 -14.69 -33.61
N GLU A 85 18.05 -15.93 -33.41
CA GLU A 85 17.01 -16.56 -34.22
C GLU A 85 15.62 -16.24 -33.61
N VAL A 86 14.77 -15.57 -34.40
CA VAL A 86 13.43 -15.12 -33.97
C VAL A 86 12.35 -15.71 -34.87
N ALA A 87 11.32 -16.31 -34.27
CA ALA A 87 10.10 -16.74 -34.96
C ALA A 87 8.85 -16.04 -34.40
N VAL A 88 7.88 -15.81 -35.27
CA VAL A 88 6.60 -15.16 -34.93
C VAL A 88 5.46 -16.18 -35.00
N VAL A 89 4.64 -16.28 -33.96
CA VAL A 89 3.44 -17.12 -33.97
C VAL A 89 2.20 -16.25 -33.89
N THR A 90 1.36 -16.27 -34.93
CA THR A 90 0.08 -15.53 -34.92
C THR A 90 -0.99 -16.20 -35.76
N ARG A 91 -2.23 -16.15 -35.28
CA ARG A 91 -3.41 -16.68 -36.00
C ARG A 91 -3.88 -15.75 -37.12
N ASN A 92 -3.50 -14.47 -37.08
CA ASN A 92 -3.88 -13.49 -38.10
C ASN A 92 -3.10 -13.75 -39.41
N SER A 93 -3.80 -13.96 -40.53
CA SER A 93 -3.19 -14.22 -41.84
C SER A 93 -2.41 -13.02 -42.39
N GLN A 94 -2.87 -11.79 -42.16
CA GLN A 94 -2.21 -10.57 -42.66
C GLN A 94 -0.86 -10.33 -41.98
N LEU A 95 -0.79 -10.49 -40.65
CA LEU A 95 0.47 -10.36 -39.91
C LEU A 95 1.46 -11.48 -40.25
N ARG A 96 0.98 -12.69 -40.58
CA ARG A 96 1.85 -13.77 -41.09
C ARG A 96 2.45 -13.42 -42.44
N GLN A 97 1.68 -12.81 -43.35
CA GLN A 97 2.21 -12.36 -44.63
C GLN A 97 3.26 -11.25 -44.45
N GLN A 98 2.99 -10.25 -43.62
CA GLN A 98 3.95 -9.16 -43.35
C GLN A 98 5.23 -9.64 -42.65
N ALA A 99 5.12 -10.60 -41.72
CA ALA A 99 6.29 -11.21 -41.10
C ALA A 99 7.10 -12.06 -42.09
N ALA A 100 6.43 -12.79 -42.99
CA ALA A 100 7.08 -13.53 -44.06
C ALA A 100 7.77 -12.60 -45.08
N GLU A 101 7.16 -11.46 -45.43
CA GLU A 101 7.76 -10.43 -46.27
C GLU A 101 9.01 -9.79 -45.63
N ALA A 102 9.04 -9.67 -44.30
CA ALA A 102 10.22 -9.23 -43.56
C ALA A 102 11.28 -10.34 -43.38
N GLY A 103 11.05 -11.55 -43.88
CA GLY A 103 11.97 -12.68 -43.76
C GLY A 103 12.01 -13.35 -42.38
N LEU A 104 10.95 -13.21 -41.58
CA LEU A 104 10.78 -13.90 -40.30
C LEU A 104 9.88 -15.14 -40.47
N PRO A 105 10.26 -16.32 -39.95
CA PRO A 105 9.41 -17.50 -39.99
C PRO A 105 8.15 -17.28 -39.14
N ALA A 106 6.98 -17.36 -39.79
CA ALA A 106 5.69 -17.07 -39.19
C ALA A 106 4.79 -18.32 -39.15
N PHE A 107 4.38 -18.76 -37.95
CA PHE A 107 3.57 -19.96 -37.75
C PHE A 107 2.15 -19.62 -37.26
N GLY A 108 1.16 -20.40 -37.69
CA GLY A 108 -0.23 -20.25 -37.24
C GLY A 108 -0.54 -20.92 -35.89
N SER A 109 0.33 -21.83 -35.45
CA SER A 109 0.20 -22.59 -34.22
C SER A 109 1.55 -22.82 -33.55
N ILE A 110 1.53 -23.00 -32.23
CA ILE A 110 2.73 -23.20 -31.41
C ILE A 110 3.37 -24.58 -31.69
N GLU A 111 2.56 -25.63 -31.88
CA GLU A 111 3.04 -26.97 -32.28
C GLU A 111 3.70 -26.98 -33.67
N GLY A 112 3.24 -26.13 -34.60
CA GLY A 112 3.88 -25.96 -35.90
C GLY A 112 5.28 -25.35 -35.79
N ALA A 113 5.47 -24.39 -34.88
CA ALA A 113 6.76 -23.75 -34.62
C ALA A 113 7.78 -24.65 -33.89
N GLN A 114 7.31 -25.68 -33.17
CA GLN A 114 8.14 -26.63 -32.42
C GLN A 114 8.53 -27.88 -33.24
N SER A 115 7.65 -28.33 -34.14
CA SER A 115 7.87 -29.53 -34.95
C SER A 115 8.80 -29.31 -36.14
N HIS A 116 8.88 -28.07 -36.63
CA HIS A 116 9.78 -27.71 -37.73
C HIS A 116 11.07 -27.12 -37.19
N ASN A 117 12.20 -27.71 -37.58
CA ASN A 117 13.52 -27.16 -37.29
C ASN A 117 13.75 -25.95 -38.21
N TRP A 118 13.31 -24.78 -37.78
CA TRP A 118 13.49 -23.54 -38.51
C TRP A 118 14.85 -22.94 -38.15
N THR A 119 15.64 -22.62 -39.16
CA THR A 119 16.84 -21.80 -39.03
C THR A 119 16.49 -20.41 -39.54
N ALA A 120 17.03 -19.36 -38.91
CA ALA A 120 16.84 -18.01 -39.42
C ALA A 120 17.39 -17.95 -40.85
N GLY A 121 16.50 -17.94 -41.85
CA GLY A 121 16.90 -17.84 -43.26
C GLY A 121 17.81 -16.62 -43.48
N LYS A 122 18.74 -16.70 -44.44
CA LYS A 122 19.65 -15.59 -44.77
C LYS A 122 18.86 -14.30 -44.99
N SER A 123 19.26 -13.22 -44.32
CA SER A 123 18.61 -11.90 -44.42
C SER A 123 18.51 -11.46 -45.88
N GLN A 124 17.29 -11.30 -46.40
CA GLN A 124 17.06 -10.82 -47.76
C GLN A 124 17.03 -9.28 -47.85
N LEU A 125 17.18 -8.57 -46.73
CA LEU A 125 17.21 -7.10 -46.67
C LEU A 125 18.49 -6.46 -47.25
N GLY A 126 19.41 -7.28 -47.78
CA GLY A 126 20.56 -6.83 -48.58
C GLY A 126 20.67 -7.50 -49.95
N ALA A 127 19.71 -8.33 -50.34
CA ALA A 127 19.70 -8.98 -51.65
C ALA A 127 18.79 -8.18 -52.59
N VAL A 128 19.39 -7.51 -53.58
CA VAL A 128 18.65 -7.02 -54.75
C VAL A 128 17.82 -8.19 -55.30
N PRO A 129 16.51 -8.03 -55.54
CA PRO A 129 15.70 -9.12 -56.07
C PRO A 129 16.34 -9.59 -57.39
N PRO A 130 16.49 -10.91 -57.63
CA PRO A 130 16.92 -11.38 -58.93
C PRO A 130 15.93 -10.85 -59.98
N PRO A 131 16.43 -10.34 -61.12
CA PRO A 131 15.54 -9.84 -62.17
C PRO A 131 14.57 -10.95 -62.61
N PRO A 132 13.31 -10.61 -62.96
CA PRO A 132 12.33 -11.60 -63.38
C PRO A 132 12.90 -12.44 -64.54
N PRO A 133 12.54 -13.73 -64.64
CA PRO A 133 13.02 -14.59 -65.70
C PRO A 133 12.66 -13.96 -67.05
N ARG A 134 13.69 -13.55 -67.80
CA ARG A 134 13.53 -13.11 -69.19
C ARG A 134 12.91 -14.26 -69.98
N SER A 135 11.65 -14.11 -70.36
CA SER A 135 11.03 -14.90 -71.40
C SER A 135 11.90 -14.82 -72.66
N LYS A 136 12.45 -15.96 -73.07
CA LYS A 136 13.25 -16.14 -74.29
C LYS A 136 12.35 -16.12 -75.52
N HIS A 137 11.70 -15.01 -75.83
CA HIS A 137 11.10 -14.76 -77.14
C HIS A 137 11.01 -13.24 -77.33
N GLU A 138 12.05 -12.65 -77.91
CA GLU A 138 11.89 -11.81 -79.10
C GLU A 138 13.25 -11.32 -79.59
N SER A 139 13.48 -11.58 -80.86
CA SER A 139 14.73 -11.43 -81.56
C SER A 139 14.99 -9.98 -81.95
N ALA A 140 16.29 -9.65 -81.95
CA ALA A 140 16.99 -8.75 -82.88
C ALA A 140 16.15 -7.72 -83.66
N VAL A 141 16.33 -6.45 -83.32
CA VAL A 141 16.26 -5.35 -84.29
C VAL A 141 17.49 -4.46 -84.13
N ASP A 142 18.47 -4.79 -84.97
CA ASP A 142 19.32 -3.91 -85.77
C ASP A 142 19.10 -2.38 -85.55
N VAL A 143 20.04 -1.71 -84.84
CA VAL A 143 20.24 -0.26 -85.02
C VAL A 143 21.68 -0.02 -85.40
N ARG A 144 21.81 0.13 -86.73
CA ARG A 144 22.99 0.43 -87.50
C ARG A 144 23.76 1.63 -86.98
N SER A 145 25.06 1.52 -87.19
CA SER A 145 26.07 2.58 -87.29
C SER A 145 25.59 3.79 -88.10
N GLY A 146 25.01 4.77 -87.39
CA GLY A 146 24.74 6.10 -87.91
C GLY A 146 25.95 7.00 -87.72
N ARG A 147 26.75 7.16 -88.78
CA ARG A 147 27.76 8.23 -88.90
C ARG A 147 27.08 9.57 -88.61
N LEU A 148 27.40 10.18 -87.47
CA LEU A 148 26.99 11.56 -87.19
C LEU A 148 27.99 12.52 -87.88
N PRO A 149 27.49 13.40 -88.76
CA PRO A 149 28.30 14.19 -89.65
C PRO A 149 29.08 15.26 -88.90
N SER A 150 30.35 15.36 -89.27
CA SER A 150 31.27 16.47 -88.99
C SER A 150 30.66 17.81 -89.45
N ARG A 151 29.86 18.42 -88.58
CA ARG A 151 29.47 19.83 -88.66
C ARG A 151 30.30 20.65 -87.68
N PHE A 152 31.63 20.60 -87.84
CA PHE A 152 32.48 21.68 -87.39
C PHE A 152 32.21 22.88 -88.31
N ARG A 153 31.19 23.64 -87.94
CA ARG A 153 30.93 24.98 -88.47
C ARG A 153 32.14 25.81 -88.08
N ARG A 154 33.11 25.90 -88.99
CA ARG A 154 34.20 26.89 -88.92
C ARG A 154 33.50 28.24 -88.86
N VAL A 155 33.41 28.81 -87.66
CA VAL A 155 33.08 30.20 -87.49
C VAL A 155 34.25 30.93 -88.13
N ARG A 156 34.04 31.41 -89.36
CA ARG A 156 34.84 32.52 -89.90
C ARG A 156 34.60 33.67 -88.93
N LEU A 157 35.51 33.83 -87.97
CA LEU A 157 35.66 35.09 -87.27
C LEU A 157 35.91 36.11 -88.35
N ALA A 158 34.96 37.03 -88.46
CA ALA A 158 35.01 38.14 -89.38
C ALA A 158 36.35 38.86 -89.19
N ASP A 159 37.06 39.05 -90.30
CA ASP A 159 38.04 40.13 -90.47
C ASP A 159 37.28 41.44 -90.23
N GLY A 160 37.22 41.83 -88.96
CA GLY A 160 36.80 43.13 -88.50
C GLY A 160 37.97 43.70 -87.75
N ASP A 161 38.50 44.81 -88.26
CA ASP A 161 39.59 45.61 -87.70
C ASP A 161 39.46 45.80 -86.18
N THR A 162 39.99 44.86 -85.40
CA THR A 162 40.28 45.09 -84.00
C THR A 162 41.61 45.82 -83.99
N LYS A 163 41.55 47.13 -83.78
CA LYS A 163 42.75 47.91 -83.43
C LYS A 163 43.42 47.15 -82.28
N ARG A 164 44.59 46.55 -82.57
CA ARG A 164 45.37 45.81 -81.59
C ARG A 164 45.57 46.76 -80.41
N LEU A 165 44.91 46.46 -79.29
CA LEU A 165 45.18 47.15 -78.05
C LEU A 165 46.69 46.92 -77.80
N PRO A 166 47.43 47.95 -77.42
CA PRO A 166 48.87 47.79 -77.26
C PRO A 166 49.11 46.69 -76.23
N ALA A 167 50.08 45.79 -76.48
CA ALA A 167 50.21 44.51 -75.76
C ALA A 167 50.26 44.63 -74.22
N TRP A 168 50.67 45.79 -73.69
CA TRP A 168 50.63 46.09 -72.26
C TRP A 168 49.19 46.15 -71.69
N LEU A 169 48.22 46.61 -72.49
CA LEU A 169 46.83 46.77 -72.10
C LEU A 169 46.08 45.42 -72.14
N GLU A 170 46.41 44.53 -73.08
CA GLU A 170 45.93 43.13 -73.07
C GLU A 170 46.50 42.35 -71.88
N ALA A 171 47.78 42.54 -71.55
CA ALA A 171 48.41 41.92 -70.39
C ALA A 171 47.78 42.39 -69.07
N ILE A 172 47.48 43.69 -68.95
CA ILE A 172 46.76 44.25 -67.79
C ILE A 172 45.36 43.65 -67.69
N LEU A 173 44.64 43.53 -68.81
CA LEU A 173 43.28 42.99 -68.81
C LEU A 173 43.25 41.51 -68.41
N LEU A 174 44.20 40.70 -68.89
CA LEU A 174 44.36 39.31 -68.46
C LEU A 174 44.71 39.19 -66.97
N LEU A 175 45.57 40.07 -66.46
CA LEU A 175 45.92 40.10 -65.03
C LEU A 175 44.71 40.47 -64.17
N VAL A 176 43.90 41.45 -64.61
CA VAL A 176 42.64 41.81 -63.93
C VAL A 176 41.68 40.64 -63.90
N VAL A 177 41.47 39.94 -65.03
CA VAL A 177 40.60 38.76 -65.10
C VAL A 177 41.12 37.61 -64.23
N LEU A 178 42.43 37.39 -64.17
CA LEU A 178 43.05 36.39 -63.31
C LEU A 178 42.79 36.70 -61.83
N VAL A 179 43.02 37.96 -61.41
CA VAL A 179 42.78 38.39 -60.04
C VAL A 179 41.29 38.29 -59.69
N LEU A 180 40.40 38.69 -60.60
CA LEU A 180 38.94 38.54 -60.42
C LEU A 180 38.52 37.08 -60.28
N SER A 181 39.11 36.19 -61.07
CA SER A 181 38.88 34.74 -60.98
C SER A 181 39.35 34.18 -59.63
N ILE A 182 40.54 34.56 -59.19
CA ILE A 182 41.08 34.13 -57.88
C ILE A 182 40.16 34.64 -56.75
N VAL A 183 39.77 35.91 -56.76
CA VAL A 183 38.86 36.48 -55.76
C VAL A 183 37.51 35.75 -55.77
N ALA A 184 36.95 35.47 -56.95
CA ALA A 184 35.69 34.74 -57.09
C ALA A 184 35.79 33.30 -56.53
N VAL A 185 36.86 32.57 -56.84
CA VAL A 185 37.09 31.23 -56.32
C VAL A 185 37.29 31.25 -54.80
N THR A 186 38.06 32.21 -54.28
CA THR A 186 38.34 32.32 -52.84
C THR A 186 37.09 32.69 -52.05
N GLY A 187 36.27 33.62 -52.59
CA GLY A 187 34.98 33.98 -52.01
C GLY A 187 33.99 32.82 -52.01
N LEU A 188 33.97 32.02 -53.08
CA LEU A 188 33.14 30.82 -53.15
C LEU A 188 33.56 29.77 -52.13
N VAL A 189 34.86 29.53 -51.95
CA VAL A 189 35.37 28.62 -50.93
C VAL A 189 34.97 29.11 -49.53
N ALA A 190 35.18 30.39 -49.22
CA ALA A 190 34.81 30.97 -47.93
C ALA A 190 33.31 30.90 -47.65
N PHE A 191 32.47 31.06 -48.69
CA PHE A 191 31.01 30.93 -48.56
C PHE A 191 30.56 29.49 -48.33
N ILE A 192 31.30 28.49 -48.83
CA ILE A 192 30.95 27.07 -48.72
C ILE A 192 31.44 26.45 -47.41
N VAL A 193 32.38 27.07 -46.67
CA VAL A 193 32.85 26.52 -45.38
C VAL A 193 31.68 26.49 -44.38
N PRO A 194 31.13 25.31 -44.05
CA PRO A 194 30.03 25.21 -43.12
C PRO A 194 30.57 25.32 -41.70
N VAL A 195 30.07 26.28 -40.93
CA VAL A 195 30.37 26.38 -39.49
C VAL A 195 29.55 25.31 -38.76
N ALA A 196 30.21 24.27 -38.27
CA ALA A 196 29.59 23.24 -37.44
C ALA A 196 29.78 23.58 -35.95
N THR A 197 28.69 23.89 -35.25
CA THR A 197 28.72 24.08 -33.80
C THR A 197 28.40 22.75 -33.13
N VAL A 198 29.39 22.15 -32.46
CA VAL A 198 29.21 20.87 -31.73
C VAL A 198 28.80 21.17 -30.30
N THR A 199 27.52 20.99 -29.98
CA THR A 199 27.01 21.10 -28.61
C THR A 199 27.06 19.74 -27.94
N LEU A 200 27.97 19.55 -26.98
CA LEU A 200 28.03 18.35 -26.15
C LEU A 200 27.06 18.51 -24.97
N VAL A 201 25.99 17.71 -24.98
CA VAL A 201 25.13 17.56 -23.79
C VAL A 201 25.59 16.29 -23.07
N PRO A 202 26.11 16.38 -21.83
CA PRO A 202 26.53 15.21 -21.09
C PRO A 202 25.32 14.33 -20.77
N ALA A 203 25.42 13.05 -21.11
CA ALA A 203 24.44 12.05 -20.69
C ALA A 203 24.55 11.88 -19.16
N GLN A 204 23.45 12.10 -18.45
CA GLN A 204 23.37 11.84 -17.02
C GLN A 204 22.65 10.53 -16.79
N GLU A 205 23.35 9.53 -16.25
CA GLU A 205 22.75 8.30 -15.75
C GLU A 205 22.48 8.48 -14.25
N PRO A 206 21.21 8.52 -13.82
CA PRO A 206 20.89 8.60 -12.40
C PRO A 206 21.29 7.28 -11.73
N ARG A 207 22.38 7.31 -10.97
CA ARG A 207 22.86 6.17 -10.17
C ARG A 207 22.10 6.14 -8.84
N ALA A 208 21.07 5.31 -8.77
CA ALA A 208 20.32 5.07 -7.53
C ALA A 208 20.99 3.96 -6.72
N GLU A 209 21.67 4.30 -5.62
CA GLU A 209 22.13 3.34 -4.63
C GLU A 209 21.09 3.23 -3.51
N THR A 210 20.62 2.02 -3.21
CA THR A 210 19.70 1.77 -2.08
C THR A 210 20.53 1.43 -0.85
N ILE A 211 20.57 2.34 0.13
CA ILE A 211 21.25 2.11 1.41
C ILE A 211 20.23 1.53 2.39
N SER A 212 20.45 0.29 2.85
CA SER A 212 19.68 -0.28 3.95
C SER A 212 20.18 0.30 5.27
N VAL A 213 19.27 0.95 6.00
CA VAL A 213 19.53 1.56 7.31
C VAL A 213 18.58 0.91 8.32
N THR A 214 19.10 0.49 9.48
CA THR A 214 18.31 -0.23 10.49
C THR A 214 17.89 0.72 11.61
N ALA A 215 16.59 0.90 11.78
CA ALA A 215 16.02 1.66 12.89
C ALA A 215 16.06 0.82 14.18
N ARG A 216 16.63 1.36 15.27
CA ARG A 216 16.63 0.70 16.58
C ARG A 216 16.21 1.64 17.71
N THR A 217 15.50 1.10 18.70
CA THR A 217 15.02 1.85 19.88
C THR A 217 16.05 1.90 21.02
N ASP A 218 17.15 1.16 20.92
CA ASP A 218 18.23 1.09 21.91
C ASP A 218 19.33 2.15 21.70
N SER A 219 19.32 2.86 20.57
CA SER A 219 20.30 3.91 20.25
C SER A 219 19.69 5.30 20.41
N GLU A 220 20.36 6.18 21.15
CA GLU A 220 19.96 7.59 21.32
C GLU A 220 20.51 8.50 20.20
N ALA A 221 21.55 8.04 19.49
CA ALA A 221 22.19 8.80 18.42
C ALA A 221 22.33 7.97 17.12
N PRO A 222 22.40 8.61 15.94
CA PRO A 222 22.74 7.94 14.68
C PRO A 222 24.16 7.35 14.72
N ASN A 223 24.30 6.06 14.37
CA ASN A 223 25.60 5.44 14.18
C ASN A 223 25.82 5.16 12.69
N TYR A 224 26.73 5.93 12.10
CA TYR A 224 27.04 5.90 10.66
C TYR A 224 27.81 4.64 10.24
N SER A 225 28.58 4.04 11.15
CA SER A 225 29.36 2.82 10.88
C SER A 225 28.45 1.61 10.76
N ASP A 226 27.50 1.47 11.69
CA ASP A 226 26.56 0.35 11.74
C ASP A 226 25.28 0.62 10.94
N LYS A 227 25.16 1.81 10.32
CA LYS A 227 23.98 2.30 9.61
C LYS A 227 22.72 2.13 10.45
N THR A 228 22.79 2.54 11.72
CA THR A 228 21.64 2.50 12.63
C THR A 228 21.13 3.89 12.96
N LEU A 229 19.81 4.02 13.00
CA LEU A 229 19.13 5.26 13.35
C LEU A 229 18.28 5.08 14.61
N PRO A 230 18.21 6.11 15.47
CA PRO A 230 17.36 6.10 16.65
C PRO A 230 15.89 6.03 16.23
N ALA A 231 15.16 5.05 16.77
CA ALA A 231 13.75 4.83 16.49
C ALA A 231 12.94 4.93 17.77
N ARG A 232 11.94 5.81 17.80
CA ARG A 232 11.02 5.93 18.94
C ARG A 232 9.77 5.10 18.72
N ARG A 233 9.29 4.43 19.77
CA ARG A 233 7.97 3.80 19.77
C ARG A 233 6.91 4.87 19.98
N ILE A 234 6.01 5.00 19.02
CA ILE A 234 4.81 5.84 19.18
C ILE A 234 3.68 4.87 19.53
N GLY A 235 3.26 4.88 20.80
CA GLY A 235 2.11 4.12 21.27
C GLY A 235 0.85 5.00 21.25
N GLN A 236 -0.27 4.42 20.84
CA GLN A 236 -1.58 5.05 21.00
C GLN A 236 -2.17 4.60 22.34
N ARG A 237 -2.59 5.56 23.18
CA ARG A 237 -3.32 5.26 24.40
C ARG A 237 -4.78 4.99 24.03
N VAL A 238 -5.24 3.76 24.26
CA VAL A 238 -6.63 3.36 24.06
C VAL A 238 -7.25 3.18 25.44
N GLU A 239 -8.34 3.89 25.70
CA GLU A 239 -9.12 3.79 26.94
C GLU A 239 -10.46 3.13 26.61
N VAL A 240 -10.84 2.13 27.42
CA VAL A 240 -12.07 1.37 27.23
C VAL A 240 -12.76 1.21 28.58
N GLU A 241 -14.02 1.58 28.61
CA GLU A 241 -14.90 1.44 29.77
C GLU A 241 -16.01 0.44 29.45
N GLY A 242 -16.49 -0.26 30.47
CA GLY A 242 -17.54 -1.26 30.33
C GLY A 242 -18.24 -1.51 31.66
N THR A 243 -19.43 -2.09 31.59
CA THR A 243 -20.25 -2.40 32.75
C THR A 243 -20.88 -3.77 32.54
N ILE A 244 -20.81 -4.62 33.57
CA ILE A 244 -21.47 -5.93 33.58
C ILE A 244 -22.37 -6.04 34.82
N PRO A 245 -23.47 -6.82 34.76
CA PRO A 245 -24.20 -7.17 35.95
C PRO A 245 -23.32 -8.00 36.90
N THR A 246 -23.41 -7.73 38.19
CA THR A 246 -22.71 -8.50 39.23
C THR A 246 -23.43 -9.82 39.51
N THR A 247 -22.69 -10.91 39.70
CA THR A 247 -23.28 -12.21 40.03
C THR A 247 -23.42 -12.46 41.53
N GLY A 248 -22.68 -11.72 42.36
CA GLY A 248 -22.74 -11.86 43.81
C GLY A 248 -24.00 -11.29 44.41
N SER A 249 -24.58 -12.01 45.37
CA SER A 249 -25.59 -11.47 46.27
C SER A 249 -25.03 -11.31 47.69
N GLY A 250 -25.39 -10.22 48.33
CA GLY A 250 -25.09 -9.94 49.73
C GLY A 250 -26.34 -9.44 50.44
N THR A 251 -26.26 -9.34 51.77
CA THR A 251 -27.33 -8.75 52.57
C THR A 251 -26.84 -7.44 53.17
N ALA A 252 -27.62 -6.39 53.00
CA ALA A 252 -27.41 -5.10 53.64
C ALA A 252 -28.55 -4.83 54.64
N PRO A 253 -28.26 -4.35 55.86
CA PRO A 253 -29.29 -3.93 56.79
C PRO A 253 -30.03 -2.69 56.26
N GLU A 254 -31.37 -2.71 56.26
CA GLU A 254 -32.20 -1.58 55.77
C GLU A 254 -33.25 -1.15 56.80
N GLY A 255 -33.95 -2.13 57.40
CA GLY A 255 -35.01 -1.86 58.36
C GLY A 255 -34.47 -1.57 59.76
N PHE A 256 -35.05 -0.57 60.41
CA PHE A 256 -34.79 -0.28 61.82
C PHE A 256 -35.82 -1.00 62.68
N ALA A 257 -35.38 -1.67 63.73
CA ALA A 257 -36.32 -2.27 64.67
C ALA A 257 -36.97 -1.19 65.54
N GLU A 258 -38.29 -1.21 65.60
CA GLU A 258 -39.12 -0.32 66.41
C GLU A 258 -39.85 -1.11 67.48
N GLY A 259 -40.20 -0.42 68.57
CA GLY A 259 -41.00 -0.98 69.64
C GLY A 259 -41.30 0.06 70.70
N SER A 260 -41.78 -0.39 71.85
CA SER A 260 -42.11 0.47 72.97
C SER A 260 -41.42 -0.01 74.24
N VAL A 261 -40.93 0.92 75.04
CA VAL A 261 -40.40 0.67 76.37
C VAL A 261 -41.22 1.40 77.42
N VAL A 262 -41.28 0.82 78.61
CA VAL A 262 -41.90 1.43 79.79
C VAL A 262 -40.78 1.89 80.71
N PHE A 263 -40.72 3.19 80.94
CA PHE A 263 -39.85 3.79 81.94
C PHE A 263 -40.56 3.83 83.29
N THR A 264 -39.88 3.39 84.34
CA THR A 264 -40.36 3.43 85.72
C THR A 264 -39.50 4.38 86.55
N ASN A 265 -40.11 5.36 87.19
CA ASN A 265 -39.41 6.32 88.05
C ASN A 265 -39.03 5.68 89.40
N ARG A 266 -37.76 5.81 89.79
CA ARG A 266 -37.23 5.35 91.09
C ARG A 266 -37.24 6.47 92.14
N ASN A 267 -37.40 7.72 91.71
CA ASN A 267 -37.37 8.90 92.54
C ASN A 267 -38.77 9.52 92.73
N PRO A 268 -39.00 10.27 93.82
CA PRO A 268 -40.26 10.98 94.04
C PRO A 268 -40.43 12.22 93.15
N VAL A 269 -39.36 12.70 92.51
CA VAL A 269 -39.36 13.88 91.64
C VAL A 269 -39.72 13.47 90.21
N PRO A 270 -40.55 14.24 89.48
CA PRO A 270 -40.80 14.03 88.05
C PRO A 270 -39.49 14.06 87.25
N GLN A 271 -39.40 13.27 86.18
CA GLN A 271 -38.22 13.20 85.31
C GLN A 271 -38.65 13.35 83.86
N GLU A 272 -37.97 14.22 83.12
CA GLU A 272 -38.18 14.40 81.69
C GLU A 272 -37.21 13.52 80.90
N ILE A 273 -37.74 12.83 79.89
CA ILE A 273 -37.01 12.00 78.95
C ILE A 273 -36.95 12.75 77.62
N PRO A 274 -35.80 13.33 77.25
CA PRO A 274 -35.65 13.96 75.95
C PRO A 274 -35.67 12.90 74.83
N PRO A 275 -36.08 13.27 73.60
CA PRO A 275 -35.93 12.41 72.45
C PRO A 275 -34.44 12.13 72.22
N GLY A 276 -34.11 10.94 71.73
CA GLY A 276 -32.74 10.49 71.54
C GLY A 276 -32.06 9.93 72.80
N THR A 277 -32.78 9.79 73.92
CA THR A 277 -32.28 9.03 75.09
C THR A 277 -32.02 7.58 74.67
N LEU A 278 -30.82 7.09 74.95
CA LEU A 278 -30.35 5.75 74.59
C LEU A 278 -30.71 4.72 75.67
N VAL A 279 -31.22 3.57 75.24
CA VAL A 279 -31.50 2.40 76.08
C VAL A 279 -30.91 1.16 75.41
N SER A 280 -30.39 0.23 76.20
CA SER A 280 -29.67 -0.93 75.71
C SER A 280 -30.04 -2.22 76.43
N THR A 281 -29.66 -3.34 75.81
CA THR A 281 -29.87 -4.69 76.33
C THR A 281 -28.63 -5.15 77.09
N SER A 282 -28.76 -5.53 78.36
CA SER A 282 -27.62 -6.05 79.13
C SER A 282 -27.25 -7.51 78.83
N THR A 283 -28.17 -8.28 78.23
CA THR A 283 -27.96 -9.71 77.93
C THR A 283 -27.92 -9.97 76.43
N GLY A 284 -26.86 -10.64 75.97
CA GLY A 284 -26.65 -11.01 74.56
C GLY A 284 -25.76 -10.01 73.82
N SER A 285 -26.08 -9.72 72.56
CA SER A 285 -25.49 -8.62 71.81
C SER A 285 -25.98 -7.28 72.38
N ASN A 286 -25.07 -6.37 72.70
CA ASN A 286 -25.44 -5.03 73.19
C ASN A 286 -26.07 -4.23 72.04
N VAL A 287 -27.40 -4.14 72.02
CA VAL A 287 -28.16 -3.39 71.00
C VAL A 287 -28.71 -2.14 71.65
N SER A 288 -28.38 -0.98 71.06
CA SER A 288 -28.82 0.33 71.55
C SER A 288 -30.04 0.82 70.75
N PHE A 289 -30.99 1.41 71.45
CA PHE A 289 -32.21 2.00 70.93
C PHE A 289 -32.32 3.45 71.40
N ALA A 290 -32.82 4.32 70.55
CA ALA A 290 -33.09 5.72 70.85
C ALA A 290 -34.61 5.96 70.99
N THR A 291 -35.00 6.76 71.98
CA THR A 291 -36.38 7.24 72.13
C THR A 291 -36.76 8.20 71.00
N GLN A 292 -37.94 8.05 70.40
CA GLN A 292 -38.39 8.91 69.29
C GLN A 292 -39.10 10.19 69.75
N THR A 293 -39.87 10.10 70.84
CA THR A 293 -40.72 11.19 71.33
C THR A 293 -40.29 11.62 72.72
N PRO A 294 -40.33 12.92 73.04
CA PRO A 294 -40.19 13.38 74.42
C PRO A 294 -41.30 12.79 75.30
N ALA A 295 -40.97 12.40 76.52
CA ALA A 295 -41.94 11.92 77.49
C ALA A 295 -41.58 12.38 78.90
N SER A 296 -42.58 12.69 79.72
CA SER A 296 -42.37 13.05 81.13
C SER A 296 -42.91 11.94 82.02
N VAL A 297 -42.04 11.40 82.88
CA VAL A 297 -42.46 10.41 83.88
C VAL A 297 -42.92 11.18 85.12
N PRO A 298 -44.16 10.96 85.61
CA PRO A 298 -44.64 11.60 86.83
C PRO A 298 -43.73 11.32 88.04
N GLY A 299 -43.74 12.25 88.99
CA GLY A 299 -43.10 12.05 90.29
C GLY A 299 -43.84 11.00 91.10
N GLY A 300 -43.09 10.09 91.71
CA GLY A 300 -43.65 9.00 92.50
C GLY A 300 -42.92 7.69 92.21
N ARG A 301 -42.49 6.99 93.26
CA ARG A 301 -41.82 5.70 93.10
C ARG A 301 -42.76 4.70 92.44
N GLY A 302 -42.36 4.15 91.30
CA GLY A 302 -43.17 3.22 90.54
C GLY A 302 -44.11 3.88 89.51
N ALA A 303 -44.08 5.20 89.35
CA ALA A 303 -44.77 5.85 88.23
C ALA A 303 -44.19 5.38 86.90
N GLN A 304 -45.05 5.09 85.93
CA GLN A 304 -44.67 4.51 84.63
C GLN A 304 -45.10 5.39 83.47
N VAL A 305 -44.32 5.38 82.40
CA VAL A 305 -44.69 5.96 81.10
C VAL A 305 -44.19 5.07 79.96
N THR A 306 -45.01 4.91 78.93
CA THR A 306 -44.66 4.16 77.73
C THR A 306 -44.14 5.11 76.67
N VAL A 307 -42.99 4.80 76.08
CA VAL A 307 -42.32 5.63 75.08
C VAL A 307 -41.90 4.76 73.88
N PRO A 308 -42.17 5.20 72.64
CA PRO A 308 -41.69 4.53 71.43
C PRO A 308 -40.18 4.69 71.28
N ILE A 309 -39.52 3.60 70.88
CA ILE A 309 -38.09 3.52 70.63
C ILE A 309 -37.79 2.95 69.24
N ARG A 310 -36.62 3.30 68.72
CA ARG A 310 -36.07 2.80 67.45
C ARG A 310 -34.61 2.41 67.62
N ALA A 311 -34.22 1.30 67.02
CA ALA A 311 -32.83 0.84 67.02
C ALA A 311 -31.91 1.90 66.39
N VAL A 312 -30.72 2.08 66.96
CA VAL A 312 -29.71 2.99 66.39
C VAL A 312 -29.13 2.41 65.11
N GLU A 313 -28.86 1.10 65.11
CA GLU A 313 -28.35 0.38 63.96
C GLU A 313 -29.49 -0.35 63.20
N PRO A 314 -29.55 -0.25 61.87
CA PRO A 314 -30.49 -1.03 61.07
C PRO A 314 -30.09 -2.50 61.07
N GLY A 315 -31.08 -3.39 60.95
CA GLY A 315 -30.89 -4.82 60.77
C GLY A 315 -31.62 -5.70 61.77
N PRO A 316 -31.57 -7.03 61.54
CA PRO A 316 -32.31 -8.00 62.34
C PRO A 316 -31.78 -8.14 63.76
N ALA A 317 -30.54 -7.71 64.02
CA ALA A 317 -29.97 -7.61 65.36
C ALA A 317 -30.82 -6.70 66.28
N GLY A 318 -31.50 -5.70 65.70
CA GLY A 318 -32.42 -4.82 66.43
C GLY A 318 -33.70 -5.51 66.94
N ASN A 319 -34.04 -6.71 66.44
CA ASN A 319 -35.24 -7.43 66.84
C ASN A 319 -34.98 -8.23 68.12
N VAL A 320 -35.27 -7.62 69.27
CA VAL A 320 -35.04 -8.23 70.58
C VAL A 320 -36.36 -8.70 71.18
N ARG A 321 -36.32 -9.81 71.92
CA ARG A 321 -37.48 -10.36 72.63
C ARG A 321 -38.00 -9.40 73.70
N ALA A 322 -39.21 -9.64 74.19
CA ALA A 322 -39.74 -8.96 75.36
C ALA A 322 -38.78 -9.11 76.56
N PHE A 323 -38.73 -8.08 77.40
CA PHE A 323 -37.91 -8.01 78.62
C PHE A 323 -36.39 -8.14 78.41
N SER A 324 -35.89 -7.79 77.22
CA SER A 324 -34.45 -7.74 76.92
C SER A 324 -33.82 -6.36 77.14
N ILE A 325 -34.59 -5.29 76.92
CA ILE A 325 -34.13 -3.90 77.09
C ILE A 325 -34.33 -3.54 78.54
N ASN A 326 -33.22 -3.35 79.26
CA ASN A 326 -33.22 -3.19 80.71
C ASN A 326 -32.20 -2.18 81.23
N THR A 327 -31.39 -1.59 80.33
CA THR A 327 -30.35 -0.63 80.69
C THR A 327 -30.70 0.70 80.04
N VAL A 328 -30.64 1.78 80.81
CA VAL A 328 -30.69 3.15 80.29
C VAL A 328 -29.26 3.67 80.24
N GLU A 329 -28.89 4.34 79.16
CA GLU A 329 -27.58 4.95 79.02
C GLU A 329 -27.64 6.44 79.39
N GLY A 330 -26.56 6.96 79.99
CA GLY A 330 -26.44 8.36 80.39
C GLY A 330 -26.92 8.67 81.82
N SER A 331 -27.18 9.95 82.10
CA SER A 331 -27.49 10.47 83.44
C SER A 331 -28.83 9.98 84.00
N LEU A 332 -29.77 9.61 83.12
CA LEU A 332 -31.10 9.12 83.50
C LEU A 332 -31.09 7.68 84.05
N ALA A 333 -29.98 6.94 83.89
CA ALA A 333 -29.82 5.56 84.36
C ALA A 333 -29.93 5.41 85.89
N VAL A 334 -29.60 6.46 86.64
CA VAL A 334 -29.67 6.45 88.11
C VAL A 334 -31.11 6.65 88.60
N SER A 335 -31.92 7.40 87.85
CA SER A 335 -33.28 7.81 88.24
C SER A 335 -34.38 6.93 87.66
N LEU A 336 -34.15 6.32 86.49
CA LEU A 336 -35.15 5.57 85.74
C LEU A 336 -34.74 4.11 85.58
N ASN A 337 -35.72 3.22 85.62
CA ASN A 337 -35.59 1.84 85.17
C ASN A 337 -36.36 1.67 83.86
N VAL A 338 -35.88 0.82 82.94
CA VAL A 338 -36.53 0.59 81.65
C VAL A 338 -36.85 -0.88 81.47
N ILE A 339 -38.00 -1.15 80.85
CA ILE A 339 -38.37 -2.51 80.46
C ILE A 339 -39.17 -2.47 79.15
N ASN A 340 -38.89 -3.37 78.21
CA ASN A 340 -39.75 -3.54 77.05
C ASN A 340 -40.82 -4.62 77.31
N PRO A 341 -42.12 -4.27 77.39
CA PRO A 341 -43.18 -5.25 77.60
C PRO A 341 -43.44 -6.15 76.38
N SER A 342 -43.03 -5.71 75.19
CA SER A 342 -43.20 -6.44 73.93
C SER A 342 -41.87 -6.53 73.16
N ALA A 343 -41.75 -7.52 72.27
CA ALA A 343 -40.60 -7.65 71.40
C ALA A 343 -40.51 -6.49 70.40
N THR A 344 -39.29 -6.09 70.02
CA THR A 344 -39.07 -5.12 68.94
C THR A 344 -39.05 -5.83 67.59
N GLY A 345 -39.49 -5.15 66.53
CA GLY A 345 -39.60 -5.71 65.19
C GLY A 345 -39.39 -4.64 64.10
N GLY A 346 -39.23 -5.06 62.85
CA GLY A 346 -38.97 -4.14 61.73
C GLY A 346 -37.51 -4.06 61.29
N GLY A 347 -36.60 -4.72 62.01
CA GLY A 347 -35.22 -4.93 61.58
C GLY A 347 -35.16 -5.92 60.41
N THR A 348 -35.08 -5.41 59.18
CA THR A 348 -35.01 -6.23 57.96
C THR A 348 -33.65 -6.12 57.29
N VAL A 349 -33.34 -7.14 56.49
CA VAL A 349 -32.22 -7.12 55.54
C VAL A 349 -32.76 -7.01 54.12
N LYS A 350 -32.03 -6.30 53.28
CA LYS A 350 -32.26 -6.21 51.84
C LYS A 350 -31.16 -6.98 51.12
N GLU A 351 -31.56 -7.73 50.11
CA GLU A 351 -30.58 -8.35 49.20
C GLU A 351 -30.02 -7.25 48.28
N VAL A 352 -28.70 -7.11 48.32
CA VAL A 352 -27.96 -6.16 47.48
C VAL A 352 -26.99 -6.92 46.60
N ALA A 353 -26.81 -6.44 45.38
CA ALA A 353 -25.83 -7.02 44.47
C ALA A 353 -24.43 -6.63 44.94
N VAL A 354 -23.55 -7.62 45.10
CA VAL A 354 -22.18 -7.43 45.58
C VAL A 354 -21.22 -7.82 44.47
N VAL A 355 -20.19 -7.00 44.28
CA VAL A 355 -19.16 -7.25 43.26
C VAL A 355 -18.27 -8.41 43.72
N GLU A 356 -18.31 -9.52 42.98
CA GLU A 356 -17.39 -10.63 43.21
C GLU A 356 -16.08 -10.47 42.42
N GLN A 357 -15.06 -11.20 42.84
CA GLN A 357 -13.77 -11.24 42.15
C GLN A 357 -13.92 -11.78 40.72
N ALA A 358 -14.79 -12.78 40.50
CA ALA A 358 -15.08 -13.33 39.19
C ALA A 358 -15.68 -12.30 38.22
N ASP A 359 -16.50 -11.36 38.71
CA ASP A 359 -17.07 -10.28 37.90
C ASP A 359 -15.99 -9.32 37.42
N LYS A 360 -15.07 -8.93 38.32
CA LYS A 360 -13.93 -8.07 37.96
C LYS A 360 -13.05 -8.71 36.89
N GLU A 361 -12.82 -10.01 37.00
CA GLU A 361 -12.01 -10.77 36.05
C GLU A 361 -12.69 -10.89 34.68
N LYS A 362 -14.01 -11.15 34.65
CA LYS A 362 -14.80 -11.16 33.41
C LYS A 362 -14.78 -9.82 32.72
N LEU A 363 -15.07 -8.73 33.44
CA LEU A 363 -15.08 -7.38 32.87
C LEU A 363 -13.68 -7.01 32.34
N ARG A 364 -12.63 -7.34 33.09
CA ARG A 364 -11.25 -7.11 32.65
C ARG A 364 -10.93 -7.87 31.36
N ALA A 365 -11.28 -9.14 31.28
CA ALA A 365 -11.02 -9.94 30.08
C ALA A 365 -11.76 -9.39 28.85
N GLU A 366 -13.00 -8.94 29.02
CA GLU A 366 -13.78 -8.31 27.96
C GLU A 366 -13.19 -6.97 27.51
N LEU A 367 -12.81 -6.11 28.46
CA LEU A 367 -12.15 -4.83 28.18
C LEU A 367 -10.78 -5.00 27.52
N GLU A 368 -9.99 -6.00 27.91
CA GLU A 368 -8.72 -6.31 27.27
C GLU A 368 -8.91 -6.78 25.82
N GLN A 369 -9.97 -7.55 25.52
CA GLN A 369 -10.31 -7.92 24.15
C GLN A 369 -10.75 -6.69 23.33
N GLN A 370 -11.61 -5.83 23.89
CA GLN A 370 -12.04 -4.61 23.22
C GLN A 370 -10.88 -3.63 22.97
N ALA A 371 -9.95 -3.51 23.92
CA ALA A 371 -8.75 -2.70 23.75
C ALA A 371 -7.85 -3.22 22.63
N LYS A 372 -7.69 -4.54 22.50
CA LYS A 372 -6.94 -5.17 21.39
C LYS A 372 -7.61 -5.01 20.03
N GLN A 373 -8.94 -4.89 19.97
CA GLN A 373 -9.65 -4.66 18.71
C GLN A 373 -9.59 -3.19 18.27
N LYS A 374 -9.42 -2.25 19.21
CA LYS A 374 -9.32 -0.81 18.94
C LYS A 374 -7.89 -0.32 18.68
N ALA A 375 -6.89 -1.08 19.12
CA ALA A 375 -5.47 -0.86 18.84
C ALA A 375 -5.08 -1.47 17.48
#